data_AF-A0A5C7JWY2-F1
#
_entry.id   AF-A0A5C7JWY2-F1
#
_cell.length_a   1.000
_cell.length_b   1.000
_cell.length_c   1.000
_cell.angle_alpha   90.00
_cell.angle_beta   90.00
_cell.angle_gamma   90.00
#
_symmetry.space_group_name_H-M   'P 1'
#
loop_
_entity.id
_entity.type
_entity.pdbx_description
1 polymer ?
#
loop_
_entity_poly.entity_id
_entity_poly.type
_entity_poly.pdbx_seq_one_letter_code
_entity_poly.pdbx_strand_id
1 'polypeptide(L)'
;MKRPTQIIAGIALALAACAAIAAPGTMEGIEKQPVNVSAIAMFVVFVMSTLGITYWAASKTKSTADFYTAGGGITGFQNGLAIAGDYMSAATLLGLSSLIYAKGFDGFIYTISFFVGWPIILFLMAERLRNLGKFTFADIASYRLDQGKIRTFAAFGSLTVVCFYLIVQMVGAGQLIQLLFGL
;
A
#
# COMPACT_ATOMS: atom_id res chain seq x y z
N MET A 1 -35.87 -8.33 -3.77
CA MET A 1 -35.69 -7.01 -4.42
C MET A 1 -35.11 -6.05 -3.37
N LYS A 2 -33.81 -5.73 -3.45
CA LYS A 2 -33.16 -4.82 -2.48
C LYS A 2 -33.58 -3.39 -2.80
N ARG A 3 -34.03 -2.64 -1.78
CA ARG A 3 -34.75 -1.36 -1.95
C ARG A 3 -33.78 -0.26 -2.43
N PRO A 4 -34.14 0.52 -3.47
CA PRO A 4 -33.28 1.54 -4.08
C PRO A 4 -32.78 2.62 -3.10
N THR A 5 -33.51 2.83 -2.00
CA THR A 5 -33.11 3.72 -0.91
C THR A 5 -31.80 3.33 -0.22
N GLN A 6 -31.44 2.05 -0.17
CA GLN A 6 -30.16 1.61 0.42
C GLN A 6 -28.95 1.92 -0.47
N ILE A 7 -29.15 1.94 -1.80
CA ILE A 7 -28.10 2.27 -2.77
C ILE A 7 -27.82 3.78 -2.74
N ILE A 8 -28.89 4.59 -2.68
CA ILE A 8 -28.79 6.05 -2.61
C ILE A 8 -28.11 6.50 -1.30
N ALA A 9 -28.45 5.87 -0.17
CA ALA A 9 -27.79 6.15 1.11
C ALA A 9 -26.29 5.80 1.09
N GLY A 10 -25.91 4.69 0.44
CA GLY A 10 -24.51 4.31 0.28
C GLY A 10 -23.71 5.28 -0.59
N ILE A 11 -24.30 5.78 -1.68
CA ILE A 11 -23.68 6.78 -2.56
C ILE A 11 -23.55 8.14 -1.85
N ALA A 12 -24.55 8.55 -1.08
CA ALA A 12 -24.51 9.79 -0.30
C ALA A 12 -23.42 9.75 0.79
N LEU A 13 -23.24 8.61 1.46
CA LEU A 13 -22.19 8.45 2.46
C LEU A 13 -20.79 8.46 1.82
N ALA A 14 -20.63 7.87 0.63
CA ALA A 14 -19.38 7.91 -0.14
C ALA A 14 -19.04 9.33 -0.63
N LEU A 15 -20.04 10.10 -1.06
CA LEU A 15 -19.86 11.51 -1.48
C LEU A 15 -19.54 12.42 -0.29
N ALA A 16 -20.17 12.22 0.86
CA ALA A 16 -19.85 12.96 2.08
C ALA A 16 -18.42 12.67 2.59
N ALA A 17 -17.93 11.43 2.43
CA ALA A 17 -16.55 11.08 2.72
C ALA A 17 -15.56 11.75 1.75
N CYS A 18 -15.91 11.93 0.47
CA CYS A 18 -15.07 12.64 -0.50
C CYS A 18 -14.99 14.15 -0.20
N ALA A 19 -16.07 14.76 0.29
CA ALA A 19 -16.10 16.19 0.63
C ALA A 19 -15.28 16.53 1.89
N ALA A 20 -15.00 15.56 2.77
CA ALA A 20 -14.22 15.75 3.99
C ALA A 20 -12.70 15.67 3.78
N ILE A 21 -12.22 15.27 2.59
CA ILE A 21 -10.79 15.10 2.27
C ILE A 21 -10.32 16.25 1.38
N ALA A 22 -10.48 17.46 1.89
CA ALA A 22 -9.72 18.62 1.44
C ALA A 22 -9.18 19.31 2.69
N ALA A 23 -8.52 18.55 3.56
CA ALA A 23 -7.66 19.15 4.57
C ALA A 23 -6.52 19.83 3.78
N PRO A 24 -6.41 21.16 3.81
CA PRO A 24 -5.23 21.81 3.27
C PRO A 24 -4.06 21.25 4.04
N GLY A 25 -3.11 20.60 3.35
CA GLY A 25 -1.82 20.35 3.96
C GLY A 25 -1.29 21.69 4.46
N THR A 26 -0.91 21.77 5.73
CA THR A 26 -0.24 22.92 6.34
C THR A 26 1.08 23.17 5.60
N MET A 27 0.99 23.86 4.46
CA MET A 27 2.11 24.29 3.61
C MET A 27 2.46 25.76 3.85
N GLU A 28 1.82 26.40 4.83
CA GLU A 28 2.16 27.73 5.30
C GLU A 28 3.38 27.65 6.24
N GLY A 29 4.59 27.61 5.69
CA GLY A 29 5.81 27.72 6.50
C GLY A 29 7.07 27.02 5.99
N ILE A 30 7.05 26.36 4.82
CA ILE A 30 8.28 25.81 4.25
C ILE A 30 9.06 26.98 3.61
N GLU A 31 10.17 27.38 4.23
CA GLU A 31 11.11 28.32 3.60
C GLU A 31 11.57 27.75 2.26
N LYS A 32 11.42 28.51 1.17
CA LYS A 32 11.89 28.13 -0.16
C LYS A 32 13.41 27.91 -0.14
N GLN A 33 13.80 26.64 -0.11
CA GLN A 33 15.18 26.23 -0.31
C GLN A 33 15.56 26.40 -1.79
N PRO A 34 16.85 26.65 -2.11
CA PRO A 34 17.29 26.66 -3.50
C PRO A 34 17.09 25.28 -4.14
N VAL A 35 16.82 25.27 -5.44
CA VAL A 35 16.53 24.02 -6.16
C VAL A 35 17.69 23.03 -6.03
N ASN A 36 17.41 21.85 -5.47
CA ASN A 36 18.42 20.82 -5.26
C ASN A 36 18.53 19.89 -6.48
N VAL A 37 19.37 20.28 -7.43
CA VAL A 37 19.60 19.54 -8.68
C VAL A 37 20.09 18.11 -8.42
N SER A 38 20.92 17.90 -7.39
CA SER A 38 21.43 16.56 -7.04
C SER A 38 20.31 15.62 -6.59
N ALA A 39 19.38 16.09 -5.75
CA ALA A 39 18.22 15.31 -5.31
C ALA A 39 17.30 14.96 -6.49
N ILE A 40 17.07 15.92 -7.39
CA ILE A 40 16.26 15.71 -8.61
C ILE A 40 16.91 14.64 -9.50
N ALA A 41 18.22 14.74 -9.73
CA ALA A 41 18.95 13.77 -10.56
C ALA A 41 18.87 12.35 -9.97
N MET A 42 19.10 12.19 -8.66
CA MET A 42 18.98 10.89 -7.99
C MET A 42 17.55 10.33 -8.08
N PHE A 43 16.53 11.18 -7.90
CA PHE A 43 15.13 10.78 -8.03
C PHE A 43 14.83 10.26 -9.44
N VAL A 44 15.21 10.99 -10.47
CA VAL A 44 14.98 10.60 -11.87
C VAL A 44 15.69 9.29 -12.20
N VAL A 45 16.97 9.14 -11.81
CA VAL A 45 17.72 7.89 -12.02
C VAL A 45 17.03 6.71 -11.32
N PHE A 46 16.57 6.91 -10.09
CA PHE A 46 15.88 5.86 -9.32
C PHE A 46 14.55 5.46 -9.99
N VAL A 47 13.73 6.43 -10.38
CA VAL A 47 12.45 6.18 -11.07
C VAL A 47 12.68 5.44 -12.39
N MET A 48 13.60 5.92 -13.22
CA MET A 48 13.90 5.29 -14.52
C MET A 48 14.43 3.87 -14.36
N SER A 49 15.30 3.63 -13.36
CA SER A 49 15.82 2.29 -13.06
C SER A 49 14.70 1.36 -12.63
N THR A 50 13.78 1.83 -11.77
CA THR A 50 12.65 1.05 -11.26
C THR A 50 11.67 0.70 -12.39
N LEU A 51 11.33 1.66 -13.25
CA LEU A 51 10.50 1.43 -14.42
C LEU A 51 11.17 0.46 -15.42
N GLY A 52 12.48 0.59 -15.64
CA GLY A 52 13.24 -0.30 -16.50
C GLY A 52 13.23 -1.75 -16.00
N ILE A 53 13.48 -1.97 -14.71
CA ILE A 53 13.39 -3.30 -14.08
C ILE A 53 11.97 -3.85 -14.18
N THR A 54 10.96 -3.02 -13.93
CA THR A 54 9.55 -3.42 -13.98
C THR A 54 9.13 -3.83 -15.39
N TYR A 55 9.52 -3.06 -16.41
CA TYR A 55 9.26 -3.38 -17.81
C TYR A 55 9.94 -4.70 -18.22
N TRP A 56 11.20 -4.87 -17.85
CA TRP A 56 11.93 -6.11 -18.09
C TRP A 56 11.26 -7.31 -17.40
N ALA A 57 10.85 -7.16 -16.14
CA ALA A 57 10.17 -8.22 -15.40
C ALA A 57 8.80 -8.55 -16.03
N ALA A 58 8.02 -7.53 -16.40
CA ALA A 58 6.72 -7.70 -17.05
C ALA A 58 6.82 -8.45 -18.38
N SER A 59 7.90 -8.24 -19.14
CA SER A 59 8.14 -8.95 -20.41
C SER A 59 8.36 -10.46 -20.24
N LYS A 60 8.69 -10.93 -19.03
CA LYS A 60 8.93 -12.35 -18.72
C LYS A 60 7.68 -13.10 -18.27
N THR A 61 6.61 -12.39 -17.93
CA THR A 61 5.38 -12.99 -17.40
C THR A 61 4.52 -13.53 -18.54
N LYS A 62 4.25 -14.85 -18.56
CA LYS A 62 3.48 -15.50 -19.65
C LYS A 62 2.20 -16.19 -19.18
N SER A 63 2.11 -16.54 -17.89
CA SER A 63 0.94 -17.18 -17.29
C SER A 63 0.48 -16.49 -16.01
N THR A 64 -0.72 -16.83 -15.54
CA THR A 64 -1.26 -16.36 -14.26
C THR A 64 -0.38 -16.78 -13.07
N ALA A 65 0.20 -17.99 -13.12
CA ALA A 65 1.13 -18.45 -12.10
C ALA A 65 2.44 -17.65 -12.14
N ASP A 66 2.94 -17.29 -13.32
CA ASP A 66 4.11 -16.41 -13.44
C ASP A 66 3.81 -15.02 -12.85
N PHE A 67 2.60 -14.50 -13.07
CA PHE A 67 2.21 -13.19 -12.55
C PHE A 67 2.09 -13.17 -11.03
N TYR A 68 1.48 -14.19 -10.43
CA TYR A 68 1.19 -14.19 -8.99
C TYR A 68 2.27 -14.86 -8.13
N THR A 69 3.03 -15.82 -8.65
CA THR A 69 4.02 -16.57 -7.87
C THR A 69 5.38 -16.68 -8.55
N ALA A 70 5.59 -15.99 -9.69
CA ALA A 70 6.79 -16.12 -10.52
C ALA A 70 7.15 -17.60 -10.79
N GLY A 71 6.14 -18.44 -11.01
CA GLY A 71 6.30 -19.87 -11.25
C GLY A 71 6.84 -20.66 -10.06
N GLY A 72 6.87 -20.09 -8.85
CA GLY A 72 7.42 -20.72 -7.64
C GLY A 72 8.96 -20.64 -7.52
N GLY A 73 9.63 -19.88 -8.39
CA GLY A 73 11.10 -19.79 -8.42
C GLY A 73 11.75 -18.78 -7.46
N ILE A 74 10.97 -18.11 -6.62
CA ILE A 74 11.48 -17.06 -5.70
C ILE A 74 12.06 -17.71 -4.44
N THR A 75 13.32 -17.41 -4.14
CA THR A 75 13.98 -17.87 -2.91
C THR A 75 13.40 -17.18 -1.66
N GLY A 76 13.55 -17.79 -0.49
CA GLY A 76 13.05 -17.22 0.77
C GLY A 76 13.60 -15.82 1.05
N PHE A 77 14.88 -15.57 0.73
CA PHE A 77 15.49 -14.24 0.90
C PHE A 77 14.91 -13.20 -0.06
N GLN A 78 14.72 -13.54 -1.34
CA GLN A 78 14.09 -12.65 -2.32
C GLN A 78 12.65 -12.31 -1.93
N ASN A 79 11.88 -13.31 -1.46
CA ASN A 79 10.52 -13.09 -0.98
C ASN A 79 10.50 -12.21 0.28
N GLY A 80 11.42 -12.43 1.21
CA GLY A 80 11.58 -11.59 2.41
C GLY A 80 11.93 -10.14 2.07
N LEU A 81 12.83 -9.93 1.11
CA LEU A 81 13.20 -8.60 0.63
C LEU A 81 12.03 -7.90 -0.07
N ALA A 82 11.25 -8.63 -0.87
CA ALA A 82 10.05 -8.10 -1.52
C ALA A 82 9.01 -7.65 -0.48
N ILE A 83 8.71 -8.47 0.53
CA ILE A 83 7.78 -8.12 1.61
C ILE A 83 8.28 -6.92 2.42
N ALA A 84 9.58 -6.86 2.70
CA ALA A 84 10.19 -5.71 3.36
C ALA A 84 10.02 -4.44 2.52
N GLY A 85 10.22 -4.53 1.20
CA GLY A 85 9.98 -3.43 0.26
C GLY A 85 8.54 -2.95 0.23
N ASP A 86 7.57 -3.87 0.13
CA ASP A 86 6.13 -3.55 0.13
C ASP A 86 5.68 -2.87 1.44
N TYR A 87 6.36 -3.15 2.55
CA TYR A 87 6.10 -2.49 3.82
C TYR A 87 6.62 -1.04 3.88
N MET A 88 7.65 -0.70 3.09
CA MET A 88 8.23 0.64 3.06
C MET A 88 7.35 1.58 2.25
N SER A 89 6.46 2.28 2.95
CA SER A 89 5.58 3.29 2.36
C SER A 89 5.80 4.67 2.98
N ALA A 90 5.30 5.73 2.33
CA ALA A 90 5.30 7.08 2.90
C ALA A 90 4.57 7.14 4.24
N ALA A 91 3.49 6.35 4.41
CA ALA A 91 2.77 6.23 5.67
C ALA A 91 3.64 5.57 6.76
N THR A 92 4.45 4.57 6.40
CA THR A 92 5.38 3.91 7.32
C THR A 92 6.48 4.86 7.76
N LEU A 93 7.09 5.61 6.83
CA LEU A 93 8.14 6.58 7.14
C LEU A 93 7.59 7.76 7.95
N LEU A 94 6.64 8.51 7.40
CA LEU A 94 6.14 9.74 8.03
C LEU A 94 5.30 9.43 9.27
N GLY A 95 4.49 8.36 9.23
CA GLY A 95 3.61 7.98 10.34
C GLY A 95 4.39 7.47 11.55
N LEU A 96 5.32 6.54 11.36
CA LEU A 96 6.10 6.01 12.49
C LEU A 96 7.08 7.05 13.04
N SER A 97 7.77 7.80 12.17
CA SER A 97 8.63 8.90 12.63
C SER A 97 7.85 9.97 13.39
N SER A 98 6.66 10.34 12.92
CA SER A 98 5.77 11.27 13.64
C SER A 98 5.30 10.70 14.98
N LEU A 99 4.96 9.41 15.03
CA LEU A 99 4.52 8.75 16.26
C LEU A 99 5.63 8.72 17.31
N ILE A 100 6.85 8.34 16.90
CA ILE A 100 8.03 8.32 17.78
C ILE A 100 8.39 9.74 18.22
N TYR A 101 8.33 10.73 17.33
CA TYR A 101 8.56 12.13 17.68
C TYR A 101 7.55 12.62 18.74
N ALA A 102 6.27 12.26 18.60
CA ALA A 102 5.21 12.72 19.50
C ALA A 102 5.11 11.94 20.82
N LYS A 103 5.45 10.65 20.83
CA LYS A 103 5.27 9.73 21.97
C LYS A 103 6.57 9.17 22.54
N GLY A 104 7.72 9.53 21.97
CA GLY A 104 9.03 9.04 22.40
C GLY A 104 9.13 7.52 22.34
N PHE A 105 9.61 6.93 23.43
CA PHE A 105 9.89 5.50 23.54
C PHE A 105 8.65 4.62 23.36
N ASP A 106 7.47 5.07 23.80
CA ASP A 106 6.22 4.30 23.65
C ASP A 106 5.84 4.12 22.17
N GLY A 107 6.09 5.13 21.32
CA GLY A 107 5.89 5.04 19.88
C GLY A 107 6.85 4.04 19.20
N PHE A 108 8.06 3.89 19.76
CA PHE A 108 9.03 2.91 19.29
C PHE A 108 8.61 1.48 19.64
N ILE A 109 8.12 1.23 20.87
CA ILE A 109 7.58 -0.08 21.26
C ILE A 109 6.39 -0.48 20.36
N TYR A 110 5.50 0.47 20.06
CA TYR A 110 4.38 0.24 19.14
C TYR A 110 4.87 -0.24 17.77
N THR A 111 5.91 0.40 17.25
CA THR A 111 6.51 0.05 15.95
C THR A 111 7.09 -1.37 15.94
N ILE A 112 7.81 -1.78 16.99
CA ILE A 112 8.36 -3.15 17.10
C ILE A 112 7.23 -4.18 17.12
N SER A 113 6.14 -3.89 17.83
CA SER A 113 5.00 -4.79 17.98
C SER A 113 4.39 -5.19 16.63
N PHE A 114 4.43 -4.29 15.64
CA PHE A 114 3.99 -4.57 14.28
C PHE A 114 4.80 -5.70 13.63
N PHE A 115 6.13 -5.66 13.75
CA PHE A 115 7.02 -6.67 13.18
C PHE A 115 6.91 -8.03 13.87
N VAL A 116 6.57 -8.06 15.15
CA VAL A 116 6.33 -9.30 15.90
C VAL A 116 5.12 -10.08 15.33
N GLY A 117 4.15 -9.37 14.74
CA GLY A 117 2.99 -10.00 14.09
C GLY A 117 3.33 -10.81 12.84
N TRP A 118 4.41 -10.46 12.12
CA TRP A 118 4.77 -11.10 10.86
C TRP A 118 5.10 -12.60 11.00
N PRO A 119 6.00 -13.02 11.91
CA PRO A 119 6.23 -14.44 12.18
C PRO A 119 4.96 -15.21 12.55
N ILE A 120 4.06 -14.59 13.32
CA ILE A 120 2.80 -15.23 13.74
C ILE A 120 1.92 -15.53 12.52
N ILE A 121 1.74 -14.56 11.62
CA ILE A 121 0.98 -14.77 10.38
C ILE A 121 1.69 -15.79 9.48
N LEU A 122 3.01 -15.71 9.37
CA LEU A 122 3.80 -16.62 8.56
C LEU A 122 3.66 -18.08 9.03
N PHE A 123 3.78 -18.34 10.33
CA PHE A 123 3.68 -19.71 10.85
C PHE A 123 2.25 -20.24 10.91
N LEU A 124 1.25 -19.40 11.23
CA LEU A 124 -0.13 -19.87 11.41
C LEU A 124 -0.94 -19.90 10.12
N MET A 125 -0.65 -19.00 9.18
CA MET A 125 -1.51 -18.75 8.02
C MET A 125 -0.86 -19.13 6.69
N ALA A 126 0.45 -18.93 6.52
CA ALA A 126 1.08 -19.06 5.20
C ALA A 126 0.91 -20.47 4.60
N GLU A 127 1.08 -21.52 5.38
CA GLU A 127 0.92 -22.90 4.90
C GLU A 127 -0.52 -23.20 4.47
N ARG A 128 -1.51 -22.75 5.26
CA ARG A 128 -2.93 -22.94 4.94
C ARG A 128 -3.32 -22.24 3.65
N LEU A 129 -2.83 -21.01 3.46
CA LEU A 129 -3.09 -20.24 2.23
C LEU A 129 -2.38 -20.86 1.03
N ARG A 130 -1.14 -21.33 1.19
CA ARG A 130 -0.40 -22.03 0.12
C ARG A 130 -1.12 -23.30 -0.32
N ASN A 131 -1.63 -24.08 0.62
CA ASN A 131 -2.32 -25.35 0.33
C ASN A 131 -3.70 -25.15 -0.31
N LEU A 132 -4.32 -23.97 -0.21
CA LEU A 132 -5.58 -23.64 -0.90
C LEU A 132 -5.41 -23.45 -2.41
N GLY A 133 -4.20 -23.19 -2.89
CA GLY A 133 -3.90 -23.05 -4.33
C GLY A 133 -4.61 -21.90 -5.03
N LYS A 134 -5.05 -20.88 -4.28
CA LYS A 134 -5.68 -19.65 -4.80
C LYS A 134 -4.72 -18.48 -4.68
N PHE A 135 -4.73 -17.60 -5.68
CA PHE A 135 -3.77 -16.50 -5.77
C PHE A 135 -4.25 -15.19 -5.14
N THR A 136 -5.56 -14.93 -5.11
CA THR A 136 -6.10 -13.66 -4.61
C THR A 136 -6.81 -13.83 -3.26
N PHE A 137 -6.77 -12.79 -2.42
CA PHE A 137 -7.53 -12.76 -1.16
C PHE A 137 -9.03 -13.00 -1.38
N ALA A 138 -9.61 -12.45 -2.45
CA ALA A 138 -11.01 -12.63 -2.78
C ALA A 138 -11.35 -14.10 -3.09
N ASP A 139 -10.46 -14.82 -3.77
CA ASP A 139 -10.62 -16.24 -4.08
C ASP A 139 -10.47 -17.12 -2.83
N ILE A 140 -9.55 -16.75 -1.94
CA ILE A 140 -9.36 -17.43 -0.66
C ILE A 140 -10.62 -17.24 0.21
N ALA A 141 -11.10 -16.02 0.35
CA ALA A 141 -12.26 -15.70 1.18
C ALA A 141 -13.55 -16.33 0.63
N SER A 142 -13.71 -16.38 -0.70
CA SER A 142 -14.85 -17.01 -1.35
C SER A 142 -14.78 -18.54 -1.43
N TYR A 143 -13.65 -19.16 -1.08
CA TYR A 143 -13.46 -20.60 -1.22
C TYR A 143 -14.53 -21.44 -0.48
N ARG A 144 -14.96 -20.97 0.70
CA ARG A 144 -15.99 -21.64 1.53
C ARG A 144 -17.29 -20.85 1.65
N LEU A 145 -17.46 -19.79 0.86
CA LEU A 145 -18.57 -18.84 0.97
C LEU A 145 -19.22 -18.60 -0.41
N ASP A 146 -20.28 -17.79 -0.43
CA ASP A 146 -20.94 -17.38 -1.68
C ASP A 146 -19.97 -16.56 -2.55
N GLN A 147 -19.52 -17.15 -3.65
CA GLN A 147 -18.47 -16.57 -4.49
C GLN A 147 -18.84 -15.22 -5.08
N GLY A 148 -20.08 -15.05 -5.55
CA GLY A 148 -20.50 -13.81 -6.19
C GLY A 148 -20.56 -12.65 -5.19
N LYS A 149 -21.18 -12.88 -4.03
CA LYS A 149 -21.33 -11.85 -2.99
C LYS A 149 -19.98 -11.48 -2.36
N ILE A 150 -19.17 -12.48 -2.01
CA ILE A 150 -17.90 -12.24 -1.32
C ILE A 150 -16.87 -11.59 -2.25
N ARG A 151 -16.77 -12.00 -3.51
CA ARG A 151 -15.85 -11.33 -4.46
C ARG A 151 -16.25 -9.88 -4.69
N THR A 152 -17.54 -9.59 -4.83
CA THR A 152 -18.04 -8.22 -4.98
C THR A 152 -17.72 -7.39 -3.74
N PHE A 153 -17.98 -7.92 -2.55
CA PHE A 153 -17.67 -7.25 -1.29
C PHE A 153 -16.16 -7.01 -1.13
N ALA A 154 -15.33 -8.01 -1.41
CA ALA A 154 -13.88 -7.90 -1.34
C ALA A 154 -13.33 -6.88 -2.34
N ALA A 155 -13.89 -6.81 -3.55
CA ALA A 155 -13.51 -5.81 -4.56
C ALA A 155 -13.83 -4.39 -4.09
N PHE A 156 -15.04 -4.13 -3.60
CA PHE A 156 -15.40 -2.81 -3.06
C PHE A 156 -14.59 -2.44 -1.82
N GLY A 157 -14.40 -3.38 -0.89
CA GLY A 157 -13.58 -3.18 0.31
C GLY A 157 -12.13 -2.85 -0.04
N SER A 158 -11.54 -3.63 -0.95
CA SER A 158 -10.17 -3.41 -1.43
C SER A 158 -10.03 -2.06 -2.14
N LEU A 159 -10.94 -1.73 -3.05
CA LEU A 159 -10.91 -0.44 -3.76
C LEU A 159 -11.03 0.74 -2.78
N THR A 160 -11.92 0.64 -1.80
CA THR A 160 -12.10 1.66 -0.76
C THR A 160 -10.79 1.87 -0.01
N VAL A 161 -10.20 0.80 0.55
CA VAL A 161 -8.95 0.87 1.29
C VAL A 161 -7.82 1.44 0.44
N VAL A 162 -7.67 0.96 -0.80
CA VAL A 162 -6.63 1.43 -1.73
C VAL A 162 -6.81 2.91 -2.07
N CYS A 163 -8.03 3.39 -2.31
CA CYS A 163 -8.27 4.80 -2.60
C CYS A 163 -7.82 5.71 -1.46
N PHE A 164 -8.26 5.44 -0.23
CA PHE A 164 -7.84 6.24 0.95
C PHE A 164 -6.33 6.14 1.19
N TYR A 165 -5.77 4.95 1.00
CA TYR A 165 -4.35 4.72 1.18
C TYR A 165 -3.49 5.49 0.17
N LEU A 166 -3.90 5.50 -1.11
CA LEU A 166 -3.21 6.25 -2.16
C LEU A 166 -3.28 7.76 -1.92
N ILE A 167 -4.39 8.31 -1.42
CA ILE A 167 -4.50 9.75 -1.11
C ILE A 167 -3.41 10.15 -0.11
N VAL A 168 -3.31 9.44 1.01
CA VAL A 168 -2.31 9.73 2.06
C VAL A 168 -0.89 9.58 1.52
N GLN A 169 -0.63 8.56 0.71
CA GLN A 169 0.69 8.38 0.10
C GLN A 169 1.06 9.51 -0.87
N MET A 170 0.12 9.98 -1.71
CA MET A 170 0.39 11.06 -2.65
C MET A 170 0.68 12.38 -1.93
N VAL A 171 -0.03 12.66 -0.84
CA VAL A 171 0.24 13.83 0.01
C VAL A 171 1.64 13.72 0.63
N GLY A 172 1.96 12.57 1.24
CA GLY A 172 3.27 12.36 1.86
C GLY A 172 4.43 12.46 0.85
N ALA A 173 4.27 11.85 -0.33
CA ALA A 173 5.27 11.93 -1.40
C ALA A 173 5.44 13.38 -1.92
N GLY A 174 4.34 14.12 -2.09
CA GLY A 174 4.37 15.52 -2.51
C GLY A 174 5.12 16.42 -1.53
N GLN A 175 4.87 16.26 -0.22
CA GLN A 175 5.58 17.00 0.82
C GLN A 175 7.09 16.70 0.83
N LEU A 176 7.47 15.44 0.66
CA LEU A 176 8.88 15.06 0.56
C LEU A 176 9.55 15.63 -0.69
N ILE A 177 8.87 15.65 -1.84
CA ILE A 177 9.39 16.25 -3.07
C ILE A 177 9.59 17.75 -2.91
N GLN A 178 8.62 18.49 -2.37
CA GLN A 178 8.75 19.93 -2.13
C GLN A 178 9.97 20.24 -1.25
N LEU A 179 10.11 19.50 -0.14
CA LEU A 179 11.22 19.66 0.78
C LEU A 179 12.58 19.33 0.13
N LEU A 180 12.67 18.22 -0.61
CA LEU A 180 13.93 17.76 -1.20
C LEU A 180 14.33 18.58 -2.43
N PHE A 181 13.38 19.04 -3.23
CA PHE A 181 13.65 19.77 -4.47
C PHE A 181 13.76 21.27 -4.25
N GLY A 182 13.32 21.80 -3.11
CA GLY A 182 13.34 23.23 -2.82
C GLY A 182 12.26 24.01 -3.60
N LEU A 183 11.04 23.46 -3.64
CA LEU A 183 9.90 24.04 -4.38
C LEU A 183 8.94 24.79 -3.45
#